data_AF-A0A3D3F844-F1
#
_entry.id   AF-A0A3D3F844-F1
#
_cell.length_a   1.000
_cell.length_b   1.000
_cell.length_c   1.000
_cell.angle_alpha   90.00
_cell.angle_beta   90.00
_cell.angle_gamma   90.00
#
_symmetry.space_group_name_H-M   'P 1'
#
loop_
_entity.id
_entity.type
_entity.pdbx_description
1 polymer ?
#
loop_
_entity_poly.entity_id
_entity_poly.type
_entity_poly.pdbx_seq_one_letter_code
_entity_poly.pdbx_strand_id
1 'polypeptide(L)'
;YDMIWPMSIIMRAMTSSDDKEIAHCLQMLRDTDGDTGFMHESFHKDNPKKFTRTWFAWVNTLFGELILKLDNENKLHLLPA
;
A
#
# COMPACT_ATOMS: atom_id res chain seq x y z
N TYR A 1 -19.97 2.48 -4.11
CA TYR A 1 -18.77 1.87 -4.73
C TYR A 1 -18.00 1.15 -3.63
N ASP A 2 -17.75 -0.15 -3.80
CA ASP A 2 -17.13 -1.01 -2.77
C ASP A 2 -15.64 -1.32 -3.03
N MET A 3 -15.05 -0.69 -4.05
CA MET A 3 -13.66 -0.89 -4.47
C MET A 3 -12.78 0.24 -3.94
N ILE A 4 -11.70 -0.13 -3.26
CA ILE A 4 -10.70 0.77 -2.68
C ILE A 4 -9.43 0.71 -3.53
N TRP A 5 -8.77 1.84 -3.74
CA TRP A 5 -7.55 1.92 -4.55
C TRP A 5 -6.32 1.93 -3.65
N PRO A 6 -5.37 0.97 -3.78
CA PRO A 6 -4.10 1.00 -3.05
C PRO A 6 -3.34 2.33 -3.20
N MET A 7 -3.46 2.98 -4.36
CA MET A 7 -2.86 4.28 -4.61
C MET A 7 -3.26 5.35 -3.59
N SER A 8 -4.52 5.38 -3.11
CA SER A 8 -4.94 6.37 -2.10
C SER A 8 -4.28 6.11 -0.74
N ILE A 9 -4.07 4.83 -0.40
CA ILE A 9 -3.39 4.42 0.85
C ILE A 9 -1.89 4.75 0.76
N ILE A 10 -1.26 4.52 -0.39
CA ILE A 10 0.14 4.92 -0.64
C ILE A 10 0.29 6.42 -0.51
N MET A 11 -0.58 7.21 -1.13
CA MET A 11 -0.53 8.67 -1.03
C MET A 11 -0.71 9.15 0.41
N ARG A 12 -1.65 8.55 1.16
CA ARG A 12 -1.84 8.85 2.58
C ARG A 12 -0.55 8.62 3.38
N ALA A 13 0.12 7.49 3.16
CA ALA A 13 1.41 7.20 3.80
C ALA A 13 2.52 8.20 3.38
N MET A 14 2.59 8.56 2.09
CA MET A 14 3.59 9.50 1.57
C MET A 14 3.42 10.93 2.12
N THR A 15 2.20 11.35 2.41
CA THR A 15 1.89 12.71 2.91
C THR A 15 1.74 12.78 4.43
N SER A 16 1.85 11.66 5.14
CA SER A 16 1.71 11.63 6.60
C SER A 16 3.01 12.01 7.30
N SER A 17 2.87 12.64 8.47
CA SER A 17 3.94 12.86 9.44
C SER A 17 3.78 12.04 10.72
N ASP A 18 2.72 11.23 10.83
CA ASP A 18 2.45 10.34 11.97
C ASP A 18 2.90 8.91 11.63
N ASP A 19 3.93 8.44 12.33
CA ASP A 19 4.47 7.09 12.15
C ASP A 19 3.42 5.98 12.36
N LYS A 20 2.40 6.22 13.20
CA LYS A 20 1.31 5.26 13.39
C LYS A 20 0.40 5.18 12.17
N GLU A 21 0.11 6.31 11.53
CA GLU A 21 -0.67 6.35 10.30
C GLU A 21 0.10 5.67 9.16
N ILE A 22 1.40 5.94 9.05
CA ILE A 22 2.28 5.29 8.07
C ILE A 22 2.28 3.77 8.27
N ALA A 23 2.55 3.29 9.48
CA ALA A 23 2.56 1.86 9.81
C ALA A 23 1.21 1.20 9.51
N HIS A 24 0.10 1.86 9.85
CA HIS A 24 -1.24 1.37 9.53
C HIS A 24 -1.48 1.26 8.02
N CYS A 25 -1.02 2.24 7.23
CA CYS A 25 -1.11 2.19 5.77
C CYS A 25 -0.30 1.04 5.18
N LEU A 26 0.94 0.84 5.66
CA LEU A 26 1.81 -0.25 5.20
C LEU A 26 1.20 -1.62 5.50
N GLN A 27 0.66 -1.80 6.70
CA GLN A 27 -0.05 -3.02 7.07
C GLN A 27 -1.27 -3.24 6.19
N MET A 28 -2.07 -2.21 5.94
CA MET A 28 -3.23 -2.30 5.05
C MET A 28 -2.83 -2.69 3.62
N LEU A 29 -1.76 -2.11 3.07
CA LEU A 29 -1.27 -2.44 1.73
C LEU A 29 -0.81 -3.90 1.63
N ARG A 30 -0.13 -4.41 2.66
CA ARG A 30 0.28 -5.82 2.73
C ARG A 30 -0.93 -6.75 2.83
N ASP A 31 -1.86 -6.44 3.72
CA ASP A 31 -3.00 -7.33 4.03
C ASP A 31 -4.09 -7.28 2.93
N THR A 32 -3.94 -6.44 1.89
CA THR A 32 -4.91 -6.25 0.80
C THR A 32 -4.38 -6.56 -0.60
N ASP A 33 -3.25 -7.26 -0.70
CA ASP A 33 -2.60 -7.65 -1.97
C ASP A 33 -3.21 -8.88 -2.66
N GLY A 34 -4.28 -9.45 -2.09
CA GLY A 34 -4.94 -10.65 -2.62
C GLY A 34 -4.07 -11.90 -2.64
N ASP A 35 -3.06 -11.99 -1.76
CA ASP A 35 -2.03 -13.04 -1.71
C ASP A 35 -1.12 -13.08 -2.96
N THR A 36 -0.98 -11.96 -3.70
CA THR A 36 -0.21 -11.91 -4.96
C THR A 36 1.19 -11.33 -4.82
N GLY A 37 1.47 -10.58 -3.74
CA GLY A 37 2.70 -9.79 -3.59
C GLY A 37 2.77 -8.56 -4.50
N PHE A 38 1.71 -8.23 -5.24
CA PHE A 38 1.65 -7.05 -6.12
C PHE A 38 0.55 -6.08 -5.69
N MET A 39 0.74 -4.81 -6.06
CA MET A 39 -0.32 -3.81 -5.93
C MET A 39 -1.30 -3.91 -7.09
N HIS A 40 -2.59 -3.79 -6.76
CA HIS A 40 -3.70 -3.79 -7.70
C HIS A 40 -4.23 -2.38 -7.96
N GLU A 41 -5.04 -2.22 -9.00
CA GLU A 41 -5.74 -0.94 -9.22
C GLU A 41 -6.77 -0.68 -8.14
N SER A 42 -7.56 -1.70 -7.80
CA SER A 42 -8.49 -1.65 -6.70
C SER A 42 -8.74 -3.02 -6.09
N PHE A 43 -9.15 -3.07 -4.83
CA PHE A 43 -9.58 -4.27 -4.13
C PHE A 43 -10.94 -4.03 -3.45
N HIS A 44 -11.74 -5.07 -3.28
CA HIS A 44 -13.04 -4.95 -2.61
C HIS A 44 -12.85 -4.78 -1.09
N LYS A 45 -13.55 -3.83 -0.48
CA LYS A 45 -13.40 -3.47 0.94
C LYS A 45 -13.51 -4.65 1.92
N ASP A 46 -14.38 -5.61 1.60
CA ASP A 46 -14.64 -6.79 2.44
C ASP A 46 -13.91 -8.06 1.98
N ASN A 47 -13.26 -8.04 0.80
CA ASN A 47 -12.58 -9.22 0.25
C ASN A 47 -11.46 -8.82 -0.73
N PRO A 48 -10.20 -8.72 -0.26
CA PRO A 48 -9.09 -8.28 -1.09
C PRO A 48 -8.79 -9.20 -2.29
N LYS A 49 -9.19 -10.48 -2.24
CA LYS A 49 -9.04 -11.41 -3.38
C LYS A 49 -9.92 -11.03 -4.58
N LYS A 50 -10.90 -10.15 -4.38
CA LYS A 50 -11.66 -9.50 -5.46
C LYS A 50 -11.00 -8.16 -5.78
N PHE A 51 -10.01 -8.19 -6.65
CA PHE A 51 -9.28 -7.02 -7.11
C PHE A 51 -9.39 -6.81 -8.63
N THR A 52 -9.04 -5.62 -9.10
CA THR A 52 -8.90 -5.30 -10.53
C THR A 52 -7.43 -5.11 -10.89
N ARG A 53 -7.07 -5.56 -12.10
CA ARG A 53 -5.71 -5.51 -12.67
C ARG A 53 -4.67 -6.28 -11.82
N THR A 54 -4.40 -7.51 -12.24
CA THR A 54 -3.36 -8.38 -11.66
C THR A 54 -1.96 -7.79 -11.75
N TRP A 55 -1.69 -6.99 -12.80
CA TRP A 55 -0.40 -6.31 -12.98
C TRP A 55 -0.61 -4.84 -13.30
N PHE A 56 -0.27 -3.97 -12.36
CA PHE A 56 -0.32 -2.53 -12.53
C PHE A 56 1.01 -1.89 -12.15
N ALA A 57 1.92 -1.83 -13.15
CA ALA A 57 3.29 -1.38 -12.97
C ALA A 57 3.41 -0.03 -12.24
N TRP A 58 2.54 0.93 -12.53
CA TRP A 58 2.60 2.25 -11.89
C TRP A 58 2.38 2.19 -10.37
N VAL A 59 1.37 1.47 -9.89
CA VAL A 59 1.08 1.37 -8.46
C VAL A 59 2.17 0.55 -7.75
N ASN A 60 2.74 -0.45 -8.43
CA ASN A 60 3.93 -1.16 -7.95
C ASN A 60 5.12 -0.22 -7.78
N THR A 61 5.39 0.65 -8.76
CA THR A 61 6.46 1.65 -8.67
C THR A 61 6.21 2.64 -7.53
N LEU A 62 4.98 3.13 -7.37
CA LEU A 62 4.62 4.04 -6.27
C LEU A 62 4.82 3.39 -4.90
N PHE A 63 4.51 2.11 -4.76
CA PHE A 63 4.81 1.39 -3.53
C PHE A 63 6.32 1.29 -3.29
N GLY A 64 7.12 0.98 -4.33
CA GLY A 64 8.58 1.00 -4.24
C GLY A 64 9.14 2.37 -3.84
N GLU A 65 8.61 3.46 -4.40
CA GLU A 65 8.98 4.83 -4.02
C GLU A 65 8.65 5.15 -2.56
N LEU A 66 7.52 4.67 -2.04
CA LEU A 66 7.18 4.80 -0.61
C LEU A 66 8.22 4.08 0.25
N ILE A 67 8.61 2.85 -0.10
CA ILE A 67 9.64 2.11 0.66
C ILE A 67 10.98 2.85 0.65
N LEU A 68 11.42 3.34 -0.52
CA LEU A 68 12.66 4.12 -0.65
C LEU A 68 12.62 5.42 0.16
N LYS A 69 11.46 6.11 0.18
CA LYS A 69 11.28 7.30 1.03
C LYS A 69 11.46 6.96 2.50
N LEU A 70 10.84 5.88 2.98
CA LEU A 70 10.97 5.45 4.38
C LEU A 70 12.40 5.05 4.74
N ASP A 71 13.13 4.41 3.82
CA ASP A 71 14.55 4.12 4.00
C ASP A 71 15.39 5.39 4.17
N ASN A 72 15.22 6.36 3.26
CA ASN A 72 15.90 7.66 3.33
C ASN A 72 15.58 8.45 4.61
N GLU A 73 14.41 8.19 5.22
CA GLU A 73 13.99 8.81 6.49
C GLU A 73 14.35 7.98 7.74
N ASN A 74 15.07 6.86 7.59
CA ASN A 74 15.39 5.90 8.66
C ASN A 74 14.15 5.29 9.34
N LYS A 75 13.06 5.12 8.59
CA LYS A 75 11.75 4.64 9.05
C LYS A 75 11.42 3.20 8.65
N LEU A 76 12.39 2.41 8.20
CA LEU A 76 12.15 0.99 7.85
C LEU A 76 11.63 0.15 9.03
N HIS A 77 11.89 0.58 10.27
CA HIS A 77 11.35 -0.06 11.47
C HIS A 77 9.80 0.01 11.57
N LEU A 78 9.14 0.79 10.72
CA LEU A 78 7.67 0.85 10.61
C LEU A 78 7.08 -0.23 9.69
N LEU A 79 7.91 -0.98 8.96
CA LEU A 79 7.43 -2.07 8.13
C LEU A 79 6.79 -3.16 8.99
N PRO A 80 5.64 -3.71 8.57
CA PRO A 80 4.97 -4.75 9.33
C PRO A 80 5.80 -6.05 9.28
N ALA A 81 5.85 -6.75 10.42
CA ALA A 81 6.59 -8.02 10.59
C ALA A 81 5.97 -9.18 9.80
#